data_AF-A0A2V8P0Z8-F1
#
_entry.id   AF-A0A2V8P0Z8-F1
#
_cell.length_a   1.000
_cell.length_b   1.000
_cell.length_c   1.000
_cell.angle_alpha   90.00
_cell.angle_beta   90.00
_cell.angle_gamma   90.00
#
_symmetry.space_group_name_H-M   'P 1'
#
loop_
_entity.id
_entity.type
_entity.pdbx_description
1 polymer ?
#
loop_
_entity_poly.entity_id
_entity_poly.type
_entity_poly.pdbx_seq_one_letter_code
_entity_poly.pdbx_strand_id
1 'polypeptide(L)'
;MDARGTFSDPEIDAGKNAFPDGMASGTSARMPSLESSAMREPLRILADDTGGRAILNSNSFTDAFQQAIDETSSYYLLAWRPDTEEQRSGKSRIRVSVKDHPDFRVRLRRNYYAHADTSKSGKAAKITSAKAATETPEAALLTTLGALYPRQTIPTALSVGYMNSADQGLVLSASMQIDRADLGLASENAGKSEIDVIGAAIDDRGLIVPFKQVLTVVSDPSLQNQPVVWHQRLRLLPGLYQVRVALRERSSGHTGGAQQWIEVPDFSRGTFGMSSLFLAERKVEAADAKLSASPQPIGVDVDHRFSRTSVLRFQTYVYNAAHSPTPPAIEIQVRVLLNNRALMTLANARVPTDTTKDLTRLPYWSELALNTLPLGRYVL
;
A
#
# COMPACT_ATOMS: atom_id res chain seq x y z
N MET A 1 4.24 1.11 -26.08
CA MET A 1 4.33 1.76 -27.40
C MET A 1 5.31 2.92 -27.27
N ASP A 2 6.55 2.69 -27.65
CA ASP A 2 7.53 3.67 -28.14
C ASP A 2 8.55 2.82 -28.90
N ALA A 3 8.59 2.99 -30.22
CA ALA A 3 9.48 2.27 -31.11
C ALA A 3 10.57 3.24 -31.54
N ARG A 4 11.49 3.53 -30.62
CA ARG A 4 12.75 4.22 -30.92
C ARG A 4 13.89 3.32 -30.52
N GLY A 5 14.34 2.53 -31.49
CA GLY A 5 15.41 1.56 -31.29
C GLY A 5 15.69 0.69 -32.51
N THR A 6 15.47 1.18 -33.72
CA THR A 6 16.16 0.66 -34.91
C THR A 6 17.41 1.50 -35.10
N PHE A 7 18.53 1.05 -34.55
CA PHE A 7 19.84 1.56 -34.95
C PHE A 7 20.17 0.92 -36.30
N SER A 8 20.08 1.70 -37.37
CA SER A 8 20.74 1.37 -38.63
C SER A 8 22.23 1.70 -38.48
N ASP A 9 23.07 0.71 -38.76
CA ASP A 9 24.54 0.82 -38.84
C ASP A 9 24.96 2.00 -39.74
N PRO A 10 25.99 2.80 -39.39
CA PRO A 10 26.37 3.97 -40.19
C PRO A 10 27.19 3.65 -41.45
N GLU A 11 27.30 2.38 -41.88
CA GLU A 11 28.04 2.01 -43.10
C GLU A 11 27.17 1.74 -44.34
N ILE A 12 25.84 1.84 -44.26
CA ILE A 12 24.97 1.66 -45.43
C ILE A 12 24.37 3.01 -45.86
N ASP A 13 25.16 3.77 -46.62
CA ASP A 13 24.72 4.95 -47.37
C ASP A 13 23.92 4.50 -48.61
N ALA A 14 22.59 4.76 -48.60
CA ALA A 14 21.69 4.44 -49.71
C ALA A 14 21.89 5.32 -50.97
N GLY A 15 22.89 6.22 -50.98
CA GLY A 15 23.27 7.04 -52.13
C GLY A 15 24.42 6.50 -52.98
N LYS A 16 25.05 5.37 -52.61
CA LYS A 16 26.20 4.80 -53.34
C LYS A 16 25.92 3.38 -53.82
N ASN A 17 25.76 3.22 -55.15
CA ASN A 17 25.77 1.92 -55.83
C ASN A 17 27.19 1.35 -55.91
N ALA A 18 27.81 1.07 -54.77
CA ALA A 18 29.03 0.27 -54.71
C ALA A 18 28.66 -1.15 -54.26
N PHE A 19 28.56 -2.06 -55.22
CA PHE A 19 28.57 -3.50 -54.94
C PHE A 19 30.00 -3.90 -54.55
N PRO A 20 30.27 -4.45 -53.35
CA PRO A 20 31.52 -5.15 -53.11
C PRO A 20 31.31 -6.62 -53.48
N ASP A 21 31.60 -6.94 -54.74
CA ASP A 21 32.02 -8.29 -55.10
C ASP A 21 33.35 -8.59 -54.39
N GLY A 22 33.48 -9.80 -53.85
CA GLY A 22 34.77 -10.37 -53.49
C GLY A 22 35.00 -10.62 -52.01
N MET A 23 34.77 -11.89 -51.64
CA MET A 23 35.30 -12.62 -50.49
C MET A 23 36.38 -11.91 -49.63
N ALA A 24 36.02 -11.55 -48.39
CA ALA A 24 36.97 -11.36 -47.29
C ALA A 24 36.47 -12.10 -46.03
N SER A 25 37.06 -13.26 -45.79
CA SER A 25 37.36 -13.86 -44.48
C SER A 25 36.53 -13.42 -43.24
N GLY A 26 35.59 -14.26 -42.82
CA GLY A 26 35.83 -15.14 -41.65
C GLY A 26 35.78 -14.62 -40.21
N THR A 27 35.57 -13.32 -39.88
CA THR A 27 35.54 -12.91 -38.45
C THR A 27 34.61 -11.76 -38.03
N SER A 28 34.05 -10.94 -38.92
CA SER A 28 33.28 -9.75 -38.48
C SER A 28 31.75 -9.92 -38.40
N ALA A 29 31.19 -11.04 -38.88
CA ALA A 29 29.73 -11.26 -38.86
C ALA A 29 29.17 -11.83 -37.53
N ARG A 30 29.98 -11.98 -36.48
CA ARG A 30 29.57 -12.54 -35.16
C ARG A 30 29.49 -11.52 -34.01
N MET A 31 29.80 -10.25 -34.24
CA MET A 31 29.86 -9.24 -33.18
C MET A 31 28.53 -8.58 -32.75
N PRO A 32 27.46 -8.46 -33.56
CA PRO A 32 26.23 -7.77 -33.11
C PRO A 32 25.46 -8.53 -32.00
N SER A 33 25.61 -9.85 -31.94
CA SER A 33 24.90 -10.69 -30.95
C SER A 33 25.53 -10.67 -29.56
N LEU A 34 26.82 -10.39 -29.45
CA LEU A 34 27.53 -10.35 -28.16
C LEU A 34 27.27 -9.04 -27.41
N GLU A 35 27.29 -7.90 -28.09
CA GLU A 35 27.02 -6.59 -27.47
C GLU A 35 25.57 -6.48 -26.98
N SER A 36 24.61 -6.91 -27.81
CA SER A 36 23.18 -6.89 -27.46
C SER A 36 22.80 -7.89 -26.36
N SER A 37 23.57 -8.97 -26.20
CA SER A 37 23.44 -9.90 -25.07
C SER A 37 24.12 -9.35 -23.81
N ALA A 38 25.30 -8.73 -23.96
CA ALA A 38 26.06 -8.14 -22.85
C ALA A 38 25.32 -7.00 -22.14
N MET A 39 24.56 -6.17 -22.88
CA MET A 39 23.73 -5.11 -22.29
C MET A 39 22.52 -5.63 -21.49
N ARG A 40 22.12 -6.88 -21.73
CA ARG A 40 20.88 -7.48 -21.17
C ARG A 40 21.14 -8.50 -20.07
N GLU A 41 22.34 -9.05 -20.05
CA GLU A 41 22.78 -10.00 -19.03
C GLU A 41 22.63 -9.45 -17.59
N PRO A 42 22.91 -8.17 -17.30
CA PRO A 42 22.67 -7.62 -15.96
C PRO A 42 21.21 -7.70 -15.52
N LEU A 43 20.26 -7.47 -16.42
CA LEU A 43 18.82 -7.54 -16.13
C LEU A 43 18.38 -8.97 -15.85
N ARG A 44 18.97 -9.94 -16.58
CA ARG A 44 18.72 -11.36 -16.37
C ARG A 44 19.29 -11.85 -15.05
N ILE A 45 20.52 -11.45 -14.73
CA ILE A 45 21.18 -11.76 -13.45
C ILE A 45 20.37 -11.17 -12.29
N LEU A 46 19.92 -9.92 -12.39
CA LEU A 46 19.13 -9.27 -11.34
C LEU A 46 17.79 -9.98 -11.10
N ALA A 47 17.10 -10.37 -12.18
CA ALA A 47 15.88 -11.15 -12.08
C ALA A 47 16.12 -12.52 -11.42
N ASP A 48 17.14 -13.25 -11.86
CA ASP A 48 17.47 -14.57 -11.31
C ASP A 48 17.91 -14.49 -9.83
N ASP A 49 18.62 -13.44 -9.44
CA ASP A 49 19.08 -13.22 -8.06
C ASP A 49 17.93 -12.85 -7.12
N THR A 50 16.89 -12.18 -7.63
CA THR A 50 15.66 -11.84 -6.88
C THR A 50 14.62 -12.97 -6.89
N GLY A 51 14.89 -14.07 -7.60
CA GLY A 51 13.92 -15.16 -7.78
C GLY A 51 12.84 -14.86 -8.81
N GLY A 52 12.96 -13.75 -9.54
CA GLY A 52 12.11 -13.40 -10.65
C GLY A 52 12.56 -14.02 -11.98
N ARG A 53 11.99 -13.53 -13.07
CA ARG A 53 12.36 -13.88 -14.45
C ARG A 53 12.39 -12.61 -15.29
N ALA A 54 13.48 -12.40 -16.03
CA ALA A 54 13.55 -11.34 -17.01
C ALA A 54 12.81 -11.76 -18.29
N ILE A 55 11.94 -10.89 -18.80
CA ILE A 55 11.27 -11.05 -20.09
C ILE A 55 11.86 -10.00 -21.02
N LEU A 56 12.73 -10.45 -21.92
CA LEU A 56 13.51 -9.59 -22.79
C LEU A 56 13.21 -9.96 -24.25
N ASN A 57 13.13 -8.95 -25.13
CA ASN A 57 12.83 -9.14 -26.56
C ASN A 57 11.55 -9.92 -26.87
N SER A 58 10.53 -9.81 -26.02
CA SER A 58 9.21 -10.36 -26.32
C SER A 58 8.31 -9.26 -26.90
N ASN A 59 7.74 -9.53 -28.07
CA ASN A 59 6.64 -8.74 -28.62
C ASN A 59 5.27 -9.21 -28.09
N SER A 60 5.24 -10.26 -27.26
CA SER A 60 4.01 -10.75 -26.61
C SER A 60 3.99 -10.37 -25.14
N PHE A 61 3.50 -9.16 -24.86
CA PHE A 61 3.27 -8.68 -23.50
C PHE A 61 2.16 -9.48 -22.81
N THR A 62 1.11 -9.84 -23.55
CA THR A 62 -0.04 -10.58 -23.02
C THR A 62 0.37 -11.93 -22.45
N ASP A 63 1.19 -12.70 -23.16
CA ASP A 63 1.64 -14.01 -22.69
C ASP A 63 2.57 -13.89 -21.49
N ALA A 64 3.46 -12.90 -21.51
CA ALA A 64 4.35 -12.57 -20.41
C ALA A 64 3.58 -12.21 -19.13
N PHE A 65 2.51 -11.43 -19.28
CA PHE A 65 1.66 -10.98 -18.19
C PHE A 65 0.77 -12.10 -17.64
N GLN A 66 0.13 -12.89 -18.52
CA GLN A 66 -0.65 -14.07 -18.11
C GLN A 66 0.22 -15.06 -17.35
N GLN A 67 1.44 -15.34 -17.85
CA GLN A 67 2.37 -16.21 -17.16
C GLN A 67 2.77 -15.67 -15.77
N ALA A 68 2.90 -14.35 -15.60
CA ALA A 68 3.15 -13.77 -14.28
C ALA A 68 1.94 -13.90 -13.32
N ILE A 69 0.72 -13.80 -13.85
CA ILE A 69 -0.52 -14.05 -13.08
C ILE A 69 -0.59 -15.52 -12.67
N ASP A 70 -0.38 -16.44 -13.60
CA ASP A 70 -0.41 -17.88 -13.34
C ASP A 70 0.64 -18.28 -12.28
N GLU A 71 1.87 -17.75 -12.39
CA GLU A 71 2.95 -17.95 -11.42
C GLU A 71 2.61 -17.41 -10.02
N THR A 72 1.69 -16.44 -9.89
CA THR A 72 1.26 -15.86 -8.61
C THR A 72 -0.08 -16.40 -8.10
N SER A 73 -0.80 -17.18 -8.91
CA SER A 73 -2.13 -17.71 -8.60
C SER A 73 -2.13 -18.79 -7.51
N SER A 74 -1.03 -19.52 -7.37
CA SER A 74 -0.85 -20.59 -6.38
C SER A 74 0.58 -20.57 -5.86
N TYR A 75 0.78 -20.20 -4.61
CA TYR A 75 2.10 -20.16 -4.00
C TYR A 75 2.11 -20.80 -2.61
N TYR A 76 3.23 -21.45 -2.28
CA TYR A 76 3.54 -21.90 -0.92
C TYR A 76 4.62 -20.97 -0.36
N LEU A 77 4.37 -20.37 0.81
CA LEU A 77 5.37 -19.56 1.52
C LEU A 77 6.11 -20.43 2.52
N LEU A 78 7.42 -20.59 2.32
CA LEU A 78 8.30 -21.32 3.22
C LEU A 78 9.27 -20.33 3.89
N ALA A 79 9.30 -20.35 5.22
CA ALA A 79 10.26 -19.58 6.01
C ALA A 79 11.40 -20.51 6.46
N TRP A 80 12.63 -20.10 6.20
CA TRP A 80 13.84 -20.80 6.64
C TRP A 80 14.79 -19.80 7.29
N ARG A 81 15.47 -20.24 8.36
CA ARG A 81 16.52 -19.48 9.04
C ARG A 81 17.76 -20.36 9.23
N PRO A 82 18.98 -19.82 9.10
CA PRO A 82 20.20 -20.54 9.42
C PRO A 82 20.31 -20.83 10.93
N ASP A 83 21.00 -21.91 11.27
CA ASP A 83 21.11 -22.41 12.65
C ASP A 83 22.15 -21.65 13.49
N THR A 84 23.26 -21.18 12.88
CA THR A 84 24.36 -20.51 13.60
C THR A 84 24.60 -19.07 13.15
N GLU A 85 25.22 -18.26 14.01
CA GLU A 85 25.54 -16.87 13.70
C GLU A 85 26.68 -16.71 12.69
N GLU A 86 27.62 -17.66 12.58
CA GLU A 86 28.69 -17.56 11.56
C GLU A 86 28.14 -17.63 10.13
N GLN A 87 27.02 -18.33 9.92
CA GLN A 87 26.29 -18.39 8.64
C GLN A 87 25.63 -17.05 8.26
N ARG A 88 25.64 -16.05 9.16
CA ARG A 88 25.10 -14.71 8.95
C ARG A 88 26.12 -13.71 8.40
N SER A 89 27.41 -14.05 8.34
CA SER A 89 28.40 -13.08 7.87
C SER A 89 28.59 -13.17 6.35
N GLY A 90 28.18 -12.11 5.64
CA GLY A 90 28.44 -11.95 4.20
C GLY A 90 27.30 -12.41 3.26
N LYS A 91 27.68 -12.72 2.01
CA LYS A 91 26.77 -13.16 0.95
C LYS A 91 26.58 -14.68 1.05
N SER A 92 25.38 -15.11 1.39
CA SER A 92 25.04 -16.53 1.52
C SER A 92 24.07 -16.96 0.42
N ARG A 93 24.24 -18.18 -0.10
CA ARG A 93 23.43 -18.75 -1.18
C ARG A 93 22.47 -19.80 -0.64
N ILE A 94 21.19 -19.66 -0.98
CA ILE A 94 20.15 -20.63 -0.66
C ILE A 94 19.87 -21.51 -1.90
N ARG A 95 19.78 -22.83 -1.70
CA ARG A 95 19.32 -23.79 -2.69
C ARG A 95 18.16 -24.58 -2.09
N VAL A 96 17.04 -24.60 -2.79
CA VAL A 96 15.86 -25.38 -2.41
C VAL A 96 15.55 -26.35 -3.55
N SER A 97 15.25 -27.60 -3.18
CA SER A 97 14.82 -28.66 -4.09
C SER A 97 13.61 -29.36 -3.48
N VAL A 98 12.64 -29.71 -4.32
CA VAL A 98 11.49 -30.50 -3.89
C VAL A 98 11.86 -31.98 -4.00
N LYS A 99 11.75 -32.69 -2.88
CA LYS A 99 12.04 -34.13 -2.83
C LYS A 99 11.07 -34.87 -3.76
N ASP A 100 11.58 -35.84 -4.52
CA ASP A 100 10.82 -36.71 -5.44
C ASP A 100 10.08 -35.98 -6.59
N HIS A 101 10.35 -34.68 -6.81
CA HIS A 101 9.78 -33.87 -7.89
C HIS A 101 10.87 -33.08 -8.66
N PRO A 102 11.70 -33.77 -9.48
CA PRO A 102 12.74 -33.11 -10.26
C PRO A 102 12.19 -32.24 -11.42
N ASP A 103 10.92 -32.44 -11.79
CA ASP A 103 10.18 -31.68 -12.81
C ASP A 103 9.76 -30.29 -12.33
N PHE A 104 9.74 -30.06 -11.01
CA PHE A 104 9.32 -28.78 -10.45
C PHE A 104 10.39 -27.71 -10.57
N ARG A 105 9.97 -26.52 -10.99
CA ARG A 105 10.85 -25.35 -11.13
C ARG A 105 10.77 -24.47 -9.89
N VAL A 106 11.74 -24.61 -8.99
CA VAL A 106 11.81 -23.77 -7.78
C VAL A 106 12.44 -22.41 -8.10
N ARG A 107 11.70 -21.33 -7.81
CA ARG A 107 12.16 -19.94 -7.91
C ARG A 107 12.25 -19.31 -6.54
N LEU A 108 13.42 -18.77 -6.21
CA LEU A 108 13.65 -18.08 -4.94
C LEU A 108 14.79 -17.07 -5.07
N ARG A 109 14.81 -16.08 -4.18
CA ARG A 109 15.94 -15.15 -4.04
C ARG A 109 17.17 -15.93 -3.59
N ARG A 110 18.09 -16.20 -4.52
CA ARG A 110 19.24 -17.11 -4.29
C ARG A 110 20.25 -16.56 -3.31
N ASN A 111 20.40 -15.24 -3.25
CA ASN A 111 21.40 -14.57 -2.44
C ASN A 111 20.72 -13.77 -1.33
N TYR A 112 21.13 -13.99 -0.08
CA TYR A 112 20.79 -13.08 1.01
C TYR A 112 22.07 -12.49 1.59
N TYR A 113 21.94 -11.25 2.05
CA TYR A 113 22.95 -10.58 2.85
C TYR A 113 22.41 -10.60 4.26
N ALA A 114 23.12 -11.30 5.15
CA ALA A 114 22.87 -11.16 6.56
C ALA A 114 23.86 -10.13 7.12
N HIS A 115 23.32 -9.20 7.91
CA HIS A 115 24.15 -8.32 8.69
C HIS A 115 24.61 -9.14 9.90
N ALA A 116 25.93 -9.20 10.12
CA ALA A 116 26.45 -9.76 11.35
C ALA A 116 25.81 -8.97 12.51
N ASP A 117 25.16 -9.69 13.42
CA ASP A 117 24.67 -9.12 14.66
C ASP A 117 25.93 -8.73 15.45
N THR A 118 26.26 -7.44 15.49
CA THR A 118 27.48 -6.94 16.14
C THR A 118 27.43 -7.06 17.66
N SER A 119 26.37 -7.66 18.21
CA SER A 119 26.18 -7.84 19.65
C SER A 119 26.99 -8.99 20.27
N LYS A 120 27.61 -9.90 19.50
CA LYS A 120 28.26 -11.11 20.08
C LYS A 120 29.65 -11.54 19.57
N SER A 121 30.37 -10.74 18.80
CA SER A 121 31.78 -11.07 18.46
C SER A 121 32.77 -10.33 19.36
N GLY A 122 33.09 -10.94 20.50
CA GLY A 122 34.21 -10.54 21.36
C GLY A 122 35.55 -10.82 20.71
N LYS A 123 35.99 -9.95 19.79
CA LYS A 123 37.41 -9.75 19.44
C LYS A 123 37.56 -8.41 18.73
N ALA A 124 38.04 -7.43 19.50
CA ALA A 124 38.27 -6.07 19.07
C ALA A 124 39.37 -6.00 17.99
N ALA A 125 38.96 -5.90 16.72
CA ALA A 125 39.77 -5.22 15.72
C ALA A 125 39.51 -3.73 15.87
N LYS A 126 40.55 -3.01 16.29
CA LYS A 126 40.59 -1.59 16.58
C LYS A 126 40.46 -0.78 15.29
N ILE A 127 39.27 -0.76 14.69
CA ILE A 127 38.84 0.30 13.78
C ILE A 127 38.07 1.27 14.67
N THR A 128 38.57 2.50 14.72
CA THR A 128 38.00 3.64 15.42
C THR A 128 36.49 3.53 15.57
N SER A 129 36.06 3.38 16.82
CA SER A 129 34.68 3.45 17.26
C SER A 129 34.07 4.79 16.84
N ALA A 130 33.57 4.85 15.61
CA ALA A 130 32.37 5.62 15.35
C ALA A 130 31.29 4.92 16.19
N LYS A 131 31.05 5.50 17.37
CA LYS A 131 29.82 5.45 18.17
C LYS A 131 28.76 4.63 17.43
N ALA A 132 28.38 3.46 17.95
CA ALA A 132 27.09 2.88 17.60
C ALA A 132 26.09 4.02 17.78
N ALA A 133 25.69 4.65 16.67
CA ALA A 133 24.94 5.88 16.73
C ALA A 133 23.63 5.48 17.39
N THR A 134 23.42 5.93 18.63
CA THR A 134 22.10 5.92 19.23
C THR A 134 21.21 6.57 18.19
N GLU A 135 20.38 5.75 17.51
CA GLU A 135 19.49 6.24 16.48
C GLU A 135 18.66 7.34 17.13
N THR A 136 18.76 8.57 16.63
CA THR A 136 18.02 9.67 17.23
C THR A 136 16.53 9.38 17.11
N PRO A 137 15.66 9.89 18.01
CA PRO A 137 14.22 9.68 17.90
C PRO A 137 13.66 10.02 16.52
N GLU A 138 14.19 11.09 15.90
CA GLU A 138 13.85 11.51 14.55
C GLU A 138 14.34 10.52 13.49
N ALA A 139 15.55 10.00 13.62
CA ALA A 139 16.07 8.99 12.70
C ALA A 139 15.23 7.71 12.76
N ALA A 140 14.84 7.25 13.94
CA ALA A 140 13.98 6.07 14.10
C ALA A 140 12.61 6.25 13.44
N LEU A 141 12.01 7.45 13.56
CA LEU A 141 10.76 7.80 12.89
C LEU A 141 10.92 7.81 11.36
N LEU A 142 11.97 8.47 10.85
CA LEU A 142 12.24 8.54 9.41
C LEU A 142 12.56 7.16 8.80
N THR A 143 13.36 6.34 9.50
CA THR A 143 13.63 4.94 9.14
C THR A 143 12.33 4.13 9.08
N THR A 144 11.42 4.34 10.02
CA THR A 144 10.13 3.64 10.05
C THR A 144 9.20 4.11 8.93
N LEU A 145 9.15 5.42 8.64
CA LEU A 145 8.36 6.00 7.55
C LEU A 145 8.87 5.55 6.16
N GLY A 146 10.18 5.46 6.00
CA GLY A 146 10.85 5.06 4.77
C GLY A 146 10.88 3.54 4.53
N ALA A 147 10.45 2.72 5.50
CA ALA A 147 10.48 1.27 5.38
C ALA A 147 9.61 0.77 4.21
N LEU A 148 10.10 -0.23 3.48
CA LEU A 148 9.36 -0.83 2.35
C LEU A 148 8.11 -1.58 2.83
N TYR A 149 8.22 -2.22 4.00
CA TYR A 149 7.12 -2.87 4.69
C TYR A 149 6.90 -2.19 6.03
N PRO A 150 5.65 -2.01 6.46
CA PRO A 150 5.38 -1.36 7.73
C PRO A 150 5.99 -2.15 8.90
N ARG A 151 6.69 -1.45 9.79
CA ARG A 151 7.14 -2.03 11.05
C ARG A 151 5.94 -2.17 11.99
N GLN A 152 5.83 -3.32 12.66
CA GLN A 152 4.66 -3.66 13.49
C GLN A 152 5.04 -3.95 14.95
N THR A 153 6.13 -3.37 15.46
CA THR A 153 6.42 -3.47 16.90
C THR A 153 5.33 -2.80 17.72
N ILE A 154 4.83 -1.65 17.26
CA ILE A 154 3.51 -1.14 17.63
C ILE A 154 2.58 -1.36 16.42
N PRO A 155 1.66 -2.34 16.48
CA PRO A 155 0.64 -2.54 15.46
C PRO A 155 -0.10 -1.24 15.16
N THR A 156 0.04 -0.75 13.94
CA THR A 156 -0.58 0.50 13.48
C THR A 156 -1.47 0.20 12.30
N ALA A 157 -2.74 0.61 12.38
CA ALA A 157 -3.67 0.58 11.26
C ALA A 157 -3.85 1.98 10.68
N LEU A 158 -4.14 2.03 9.38
CA LEU A 158 -4.35 3.25 8.61
C LEU A 158 -5.51 3.01 7.65
N SER A 159 -6.45 3.95 7.62
CA SER A 159 -7.53 4.03 6.64
C SER A 159 -7.54 5.42 6.05
N VAL A 160 -7.41 5.53 4.73
CA VAL A 160 -7.41 6.80 4.02
C VAL A 160 -8.59 6.90 3.06
N GLY A 161 -9.15 8.10 2.97
CA GLY A 161 -10.19 8.45 2.00
C GLY A 161 -10.10 9.92 1.63
N TYR A 162 -10.59 10.28 0.45
CA TYR A 162 -10.69 11.68 0.03
C TYR A 162 -12.14 12.16 0.06
N MET A 163 -12.30 13.47 0.26
CA MET A 163 -13.57 14.18 0.08
C MET A 163 -13.30 15.58 -0.46
N ASN A 164 -14.25 16.12 -1.21
CA ASN A 164 -14.28 17.51 -1.63
C ASN A 164 -15.21 18.30 -0.68
N SER A 165 -14.66 19.26 0.05
CA SER A 165 -15.39 20.13 0.98
C SER A 165 -15.56 21.55 0.43
N ALA A 166 -16.63 22.25 0.85
CA ALA A 166 -16.94 23.63 0.45
C ALA A 166 -15.86 24.64 0.83
N ASP A 167 -15.33 24.50 2.03
CA ASP A 167 -14.38 25.38 2.67
C ASP A 167 -12.92 24.99 2.40
N GLN A 168 -12.65 23.68 2.29
CA GLN A 168 -11.30 23.16 2.20
C GLN A 168 -10.88 22.64 0.82
N GLY A 169 -11.82 22.51 -0.12
CA GLY A 169 -11.57 21.87 -1.41
C GLY A 169 -11.31 20.37 -1.24
N LEU A 170 -10.43 19.80 -2.08
CA LEU A 170 -10.04 18.39 -1.99
C LEU A 170 -9.16 18.14 -0.76
N VAL A 171 -9.65 17.26 0.11
CA VAL A 171 -9.02 16.88 1.36
C VAL A 171 -8.90 15.37 1.44
N LEU A 172 -7.69 14.91 1.70
CA LEU A 172 -7.43 13.57 2.19
C LEU A 172 -7.68 13.51 3.70
N SER A 173 -8.48 12.54 4.12
CA SER A 173 -8.69 12.17 5.51
C SER A 173 -7.94 10.87 5.78
N ALA A 174 -6.94 10.92 6.65
CA ALA A 174 -6.25 9.76 7.18
C ALA A 174 -6.72 9.50 8.61
N SER A 175 -7.21 8.29 8.87
CA SER A 175 -7.57 7.81 10.20
C SER A 175 -6.57 6.74 10.59
N MET A 176 -6.01 6.86 11.79
CA MET A 176 -4.98 5.98 12.30
C MET A 176 -5.44 5.36 13.61
N GLN A 177 -4.99 4.14 13.87
CA GLN A 177 -5.36 3.37 15.05
C GLN A 177 -4.17 2.58 15.58
N ILE A 178 -4.04 2.55 16.90
CA ILE A 178 -3.14 1.66 17.66
C ILE A 178 -3.88 1.09 18.86
N ASP A 179 -3.49 -0.11 19.30
CA ASP A 179 -4.06 -0.71 20.50
C ASP A 179 -3.37 -0.17 21.76
N ARG A 180 -4.17 0.13 22.79
CA ARG A 180 -3.64 0.63 24.08
C ARG A 180 -2.76 -0.39 24.79
N ALA A 181 -2.99 -1.68 24.54
CA ALA A 181 -2.22 -2.78 25.12
C ALA A 181 -0.76 -2.81 24.64
N ASP A 182 -0.48 -2.25 23.47
CA ASP A 182 0.86 -2.18 22.88
C ASP A 182 1.68 -0.98 23.37
N LEU A 183 1.09 -0.17 24.25
CA LEU A 183 1.72 1.00 24.86
C LEU A 183 2.19 0.70 26.28
N GLY A 184 3.33 1.27 26.65
CA GLY A 184 3.90 1.22 28.00
C GLY A 184 3.14 2.06 29.03
N LEU A 185 1.81 1.91 29.10
CA LEU A 185 0.93 2.67 30.02
C LEU A 185 1.04 2.22 31.49
N ALA A 186 1.68 1.08 31.74
CA ALA A 186 1.72 0.41 33.05
C ALA A 186 2.91 0.81 33.95
N SER A 187 3.81 1.71 33.55
CA SER A 187 5.04 1.99 34.31
C SER A 187 5.40 3.48 34.43
N GLU A 188 5.85 3.86 35.64
CA GLU A 188 6.51 5.09 36.16
C GLU A 188 5.97 6.49 35.77
N ASN A 189 5.46 6.72 34.56
CA ASN A 189 5.05 8.03 34.05
C ASN A 189 3.58 8.37 34.33
N ALA A 190 3.13 8.21 35.59
CA ALA A 190 1.78 8.57 36.02
C ALA A 190 0.64 7.99 35.16
N GLY A 191 0.85 6.82 34.54
CA GLY A 191 -0.10 6.20 33.63
C GLY A 191 -0.28 6.94 32.30
N LYS A 192 0.76 7.60 31.78
CA LYS A 192 0.73 8.30 30.48
C LYS A 192 1.79 7.76 29.53
N SER A 193 1.45 7.68 28.25
CA SER A 193 2.38 7.41 27.15
C SER A 193 2.35 8.56 26.14
N GLU A 194 3.53 9.04 25.75
CA GLU A 194 3.69 10.05 24.71
C GLU A 194 4.19 9.39 23.43
N ILE A 195 3.53 9.72 22.32
CA ILE A 195 3.79 9.10 21.03
C ILE A 195 4.08 10.21 20.01
N ASP A 196 5.28 10.20 19.46
CA ASP A 196 5.63 11.04 18.33
C ASP A 196 5.12 10.39 17.05
N VAL A 197 4.38 11.13 16.24
CA VAL A 197 3.82 10.66 14.96
C VAL A 197 4.32 11.57 13.84
N ILE A 198 4.84 10.96 12.78
CA ILE A 198 5.09 11.63 11.50
C ILE A 198 4.36 10.88 10.39
N GLY A 199 3.92 11.61 9.38
CA GLY A 199 3.36 10.99 8.19
C GLY A 199 3.51 11.87 6.98
N ALA A 200 3.21 11.29 5.83
CA ALA A 200 3.33 11.94 4.54
C ALA A 200 2.35 11.33 3.55
N ALA A 201 1.73 12.17 2.72
CA ALA A 201 1.20 11.75 1.44
C ALA A 201 2.26 12.04 0.36
N ILE A 202 2.69 11.00 -0.35
CA ILE A 202 3.75 11.07 -1.37
C ILE A 202 3.10 10.79 -2.72
N ASP A 203 3.14 11.75 -3.64
CA ASP A 203 2.61 11.54 -4.99
C ASP A 203 3.57 10.71 -5.86
N ASP A 204 3.10 10.27 -7.03
CA ASP A 204 3.86 9.52 -8.02
C ASP A 204 5.06 10.29 -8.63
N ARG A 205 5.14 11.62 -8.41
CA ARG A 205 6.26 12.49 -8.80
C ARG A 205 7.24 12.72 -7.64
N GLY A 206 6.96 12.18 -6.46
CA GLY A 206 7.78 12.36 -5.26
C GLY A 206 7.51 13.66 -4.50
N LEU A 207 6.42 14.38 -4.79
CA LEU A 207 5.98 15.51 -3.97
C LEU A 207 5.46 14.97 -2.63
N ILE A 208 5.99 15.53 -1.55
CA ILE A 208 5.68 15.10 -0.19
C ILE A 208 4.83 16.18 0.49
N VAL A 209 3.66 15.77 0.99
CA VAL A 209 2.83 16.59 1.90
C VAL A 209 2.93 15.99 3.30
N PRO A 210 3.82 16.51 4.16
CA PRO A 210 4.11 15.91 5.47
C PRO A 210 3.14 16.43 6.54
N PHE A 211 3.04 15.67 7.62
CA PHE A 211 2.46 16.12 8.89
C PHE A 211 3.21 15.53 10.08
N LYS A 212 3.11 16.20 11.22
CA LYS A 212 3.67 15.77 12.50
C LYS A 212 2.66 16.03 13.60
N GLN A 213 2.56 15.08 14.54
CA GLN A 213 1.71 15.19 15.72
C GLN A 213 2.44 14.59 16.92
N VAL A 214 2.02 14.99 18.12
CA VAL A 214 2.39 14.34 19.38
C VAL A 214 1.09 13.95 20.06
N LEU A 215 0.95 12.67 20.39
CA LEU A 215 -0.20 12.14 21.10
C LEU A 215 0.16 11.92 22.56
N THR A 216 -0.73 12.29 23.47
CA THR A 216 -0.63 11.94 24.89
C THR A 216 -1.76 10.99 25.23
N VAL A 217 -1.43 9.72 25.42
CA VAL A 217 -2.38 8.66 25.78
C VAL A 217 -2.34 8.49 27.29
N VAL A 218 -3.49 8.67 27.94
CA VAL A 218 -3.64 8.50 29.39
C VAL A 218 -4.32 7.16 29.66
N SER A 219 -3.81 6.45 30.67
CA SER A 219 -4.38 5.23 31.20
C SER A 219 -5.75 5.53 31.79
N ASP A 220 -6.76 4.83 31.28
CA ASP A 220 -8.14 4.91 31.73
C ASP A 220 -8.69 3.48 31.74
N PRO A 221 -9.03 2.92 32.92
CA PRO A 221 -9.59 1.58 33.04
C PRO A 221 -10.84 1.36 32.19
N SER A 222 -11.65 2.41 31.96
CA SER A 222 -12.87 2.32 31.16
C SER A 222 -12.61 2.18 29.65
N LEU A 223 -11.40 2.56 29.21
CA LEU A 223 -10.99 2.56 27.80
C LEU A 223 -9.98 1.45 27.48
N GLN A 224 -9.68 0.53 28.41
CA GLN A 224 -8.65 -0.51 28.21
C GLN A 224 -8.83 -1.33 26.93
N ASN A 225 -10.08 -1.62 26.55
CA ASN A 225 -10.42 -2.39 25.36
C ASN A 225 -10.75 -1.52 24.14
N GLN A 226 -10.56 -0.20 24.23
CA GLN A 226 -10.78 0.74 23.13
C GLN A 226 -9.43 1.17 22.56
N PRO A 227 -9.25 1.12 21.23
CA PRO A 227 -8.00 1.56 20.64
C PRO A 227 -7.85 3.08 20.74
N VAL A 228 -6.63 3.57 20.54
CA VAL A 228 -6.37 4.99 20.35
C VAL A 228 -6.57 5.29 18.87
N VAL A 229 -7.59 6.08 18.55
CA VAL A 229 -7.89 6.52 17.18
C VAL A 229 -7.66 8.02 17.07
N TRP A 230 -7.01 8.44 15.99
CA TRP A 230 -6.81 9.85 15.69
C TRP A 230 -6.85 10.10 14.18
N HIS A 231 -7.04 11.36 13.80
CA HIS A 231 -7.26 11.74 12.41
C HIS A 231 -6.33 12.86 11.98
N GLN A 232 -5.96 12.84 10.70
CA GLN A 232 -5.24 13.91 10.03
C GLN A 232 -5.94 14.25 8.72
N ARG A 233 -6.14 15.54 8.47
CA ARG A 233 -6.62 16.06 7.18
C ARG A 233 -5.50 16.75 6.44
N LEU A 234 -5.35 16.45 5.15
CA LEU A 234 -4.35 17.07 4.27
C LEU A 234 -5.05 17.61 3.03
N ARG A 235 -4.78 18.87 2.67
CA ARG A 235 -5.18 19.40 1.37
C ARG A 235 -4.22 18.85 0.32
N LEU A 236 -4.76 18.16 -0.68
CA LEU A 236 -3.97 17.56 -1.76
C LEU A 236 -4.49 18.05 -3.11
N LEU A 237 -3.60 17.99 -4.10
CA LEU A 237 -4.01 18.10 -5.50
C LEU A 237 -4.53 16.74 -5.98
N PRO A 238 -5.25 16.68 -7.11
CA PRO A 238 -5.56 15.41 -7.76
C PRO A 238 -4.28 14.63 -8.11
N GLY A 239 -4.33 13.31 -7.97
CA GLY A 239 -3.19 12.43 -8.26
C GLY A 239 -3.22 11.11 -7.49
N LEU A 240 -2.25 10.24 -7.78
CA LEU A 240 -2.02 9.00 -7.05
C LEU A 240 -1.05 9.26 -5.90
N TYR A 241 -1.44 8.89 -4.68
CA TYR A 241 -0.65 9.09 -3.47
C TYR A 241 -0.41 7.77 -2.74
N GLN A 242 0.81 7.62 -2.21
CA GLN A 242 1.10 6.69 -1.13
C GLN A 242 1.10 7.46 0.20
N VAL A 243 0.14 7.15 1.06
CA VAL A 243 0.09 7.70 2.41
C VAL A 243 0.86 6.79 3.33
N ARG A 244 1.79 7.37 4.08
CA ARG A 244 2.63 6.66 5.05
C ARG A 244 2.53 7.33 6.41
N VAL A 245 2.50 6.54 7.46
CA VAL A 245 2.58 6.99 8.85
C VAL A 245 3.62 6.18 9.60
N ALA A 246 4.38 6.86 10.45
CA ALA A 246 5.29 6.27 11.40
C ALA A 246 5.07 6.90 12.76
N LEU A 247 5.15 6.07 13.79
CA LEU A 247 5.04 6.49 15.16
C LEU A 247 6.17 5.91 16.00
N ARG A 248 6.48 6.59 17.10
CA ARG A 248 7.45 6.16 18.09
C ARG A 248 6.93 6.49 19.47
N GLU A 249 6.83 5.48 20.32
CA GLU A 249 6.57 5.70 21.74
C GLU A 249 7.84 6.24 22.43
N ARG A 250 7.73 7.33 23.18
CA ARG A 250 8.89 8.00 23.79
C ARG A 250 9.56 7.18 24.89
N SER A 251 8.77 6.47 25.69
CA SER A 251 9.25 5.69 26.84
C SER A 251 10.02 4.44 26.42
N SER A 252 9.47 3.64 25.51
CA SER A 252 10.08 2.40 25.05
C SER A 252 11.02 2.59 23.85
N GLY A 253 10.79 3.63 23.05
CA GLY A 253 11.45 3.81 21.76
C GLY A 253 10.93 2.86 20.67
N HIS A 254 9.92 2.04 20.95
CA HIS A 254 9.31 1.18 19.96
C HIS A 254 8.63 2.00 18.87
N THR A 255 8.69 1.49 17.64
CA THR A 255 8.10 2.14 16.47
C THR A 255 7.01 1.30 15.83
N GLY A 256 6.05 1.98 15.23
CA GLY A 256 4.98 1.41 14.43
C GLY A 256 4.85 2.18 13.13
N GLY A 257 4.37 1.52 12.09
CA GLY A 257 4.09 2.18 10.82
C GLY A 257 2.95 1.53 10.08
N ALA A 258 2.35 2.29 9.16
CA ALA A 258 1.35 1.82 8.22
C ALA A 258 1.46 2.61 6.91
N GLN A 259 1.00 2.00 5.82
CA GLN A 259 0.97 2.66 4.51
C GLN A 259 -0.24 2.20 3.70
N GLN A 260 -0.79 3.10 2.89
CA GLN A 260 -1.91 2.82 1.99
C GLN A 260 -1.83 3.68 0.73
N TRP A 261 -2.22 3.10 -0.41
CA TRP A 261 -2.35 3.82 -1.67
C TRP A 261 -3.76 4.41 -1.82
N ILE A 262 -3.85 5.59 -2.42
CA ILE A 262 -5.11 6.23 -2.75
C ILE A 262 -4.98 7.09 -4.02
N GLU A 263 -5.96 6.97 -4.90
CA GLU A 263 -6.13 7.87 -6.03
C GLU A 263 -7.10 8.99 -5.63
N VAL A 264 -6.69 10.24 -5.82
CA VAL A 264 -7.49 11.44 -5.58
C VAL A 264 -7.93 11.99 -6.94
N PRO A 265 -9.22 11.91 -7.31
CA PRO A 265 -9.68 12.35 -8.62
C PRO A 265 -9.64 13.86 -8.82
N ASP A 266 -9.58 14.28 -10.08
CA ASP A 266 -9.75 15.68 -10.47
C ASP A 266 -11.24 16.00 -10.69
N PHE A 267 -11.79 16.82 -9.77
CA PHE A 267 -13.17 17.33 -9.85
C PHE A 267 -13.26 18.75 -10.43
N SER A 268 -12.14 19.37 -10.82
CA SER A 268 -12.09 20.78 -11.27
C SER A 268 -12.93 21.04 -12.53
N ARG A 269 -13.16 20.00 -13.35
CA ARG A 269 -13.93 20.09 -14.60
C ARG A 269 -15.42 19.83 -14.43
N GLY A 270 -15.93 19.76 -13.20
CA GLY A 270 -17.34 19.40 -12.95
C GLY A 270 -17.64 17.95 -13.31
N THR A 271 -16.65 17.07 -13.27
CA THR A 271 -16.79 15.63 -13.54
C THR A 271 -17.67 14.98 -12.48
N PHE A 272 -18.71 14.27 -12.90
CA PHE A 272 -19.52 13.44 -12.01
C PHE A 272 -18.63 12.37 -11.37
N GLY A 273 -18.72 12.23 -10.05
CA GLY A 273 -17.97 11.23 -9.33
C GLY A 273 -18.36 11.15 -7.87
N MET A 274 -17.58 10.41 -7.09
CA MET A 274 -17.87 10.16 -5.68
C MET A 274 -16.64 10.38 -4.81
N SER A 275 -16.84 10.63 -3.52
CA SER A 275 -15.79 10.53 -2.52
C SER A 275 -15.36 9.08 -2.31
N SER A 276 -14.34 8.87 -1.49
CA SER A 276 -14.12 7.55 -0.90
C SER A 276 -15.33 7.10 -0.09
N LEU A 277 -15.43 5.78 0.11
CA LEU A 277 -16.43 5.17 0.98
C LEU A 277 -15.89 5.12 2.41
N PHE A 278 -16.58 5.76 3.34
CA PHE A 278 -16.23 5.77 4.75
C PHE A 278 -17.08 4.75 5.50
N LEU A 279 -16.45 3.85 6.24
CA LEU A 279 -17.10 2.72 6.91
C LEU A 279 -17.02 2.87 8.43
N ALA A 280 -18.09 2.50 9.14
CA ALA A 280 -18.05 2.34 10.59
C ALA A 280 -18.99 1.25 11.10
N GLU A 281 -18.76 0.86 12.34
CA GLU A 281 -19.54 -0.08 13.09
C GLU A 281 -20.52 0.63 14.01
N ARG A 282 -21.78 0.18 13.99
CA ARG A 282 -22.69 0.38 15.11
C ARG A 282 -22.89 -0.93 15.86
N LYS A 283 -22.34 -0.98 17.06
CA LYS A 283 -22.51 -2.08 18.02
C LYS A 283 -23.91 -2.07 18.61
N VAL A 284 -24.88 -2.60 17.86
CA VAL A 284 -26.21 -2.99 18.33
C VAL A 284 -26.47 -4.36 17.75
N GLU A 285 -27.03 -5.29 18.54
CA GLU A 285 -27.39 -6.62 18.03
C GLU A 285 -28.30 -6.47 16.80
N ALA A 286 -27.83 -6.97 15.67
CA ALA A 286 -28.48 -6.80 14.37
C ALA A 286 -29.94 -7.31 14.34
N ALA A 287 -30.32 -8.23 15.25
CA ALA A 287 -31.69 -8.70 15.41
C ALA A 287 -32.64 -7.61 15.91
N ASP A 288 -32.16 -6.67 16.74
CA ASP A 288 -32.93 -5.58 17.34
C ASP A 288 -32.60 -4.20 16.73
N ALA A 289 -31.63 -4.15 15.82
CA ALA A 289 -31.12 -2.92 15.25
C ALA A 289 -32.09 -2.33 14.21
N LYS A 290 -32.94 -1.39 14.64
CA LYS A 290 -33.59 -0.46 13.69
C LYS A 290 -32.51 0.36 12.98
N LEU A 291 -32.62 0.48 11.67
CA LEU A 291 -31.72 1.33 10.89
C LEU A 291 -32.05 2.80 11.19
N SER A 292 -31.02 3.66 11.24
CA SER A 292 -31.22 5.09 11.44
C SER A 292 -32.14 5.67 10.36
N ALA A 293 -32.92 6.70 10.70
CA ALA A 293 -33.73 7.46 9.74
C ALA A 293 -33.02 8.71 9.18
N SER A 294 -31.90 9.14 9.79
CA SER A 294 -31.16 10.35 9.43
C SER A 294 -29.63 10.16 9.48
N PRO A 295 -28.87 10.94 8.68
CA PRO A 295 -27.41 10.88 8.67
C PRO A 295 -26.83 11.27 10.03
N GLN A 296 -25.86 10.50 10.51
CA GLN A 296 -25.02 10.85 11.65
C GLN A 296 -23.56 10.88 11.24
N PRO A 297 -22.72 11.72 11.87
CA PRO A 297 -21.28 11.69 11.65
C PRO A 297 -20.74 10.28 11.87
N ILE A 298 -19.97 9.78 10.90
CA ILE A 298 -19.34 8.47 10.95
C ILE A 298 -17.90 8.63 11.46
N GLY A 299 -17.59 7.98 12.58
CA GLY A 299 -16.20 7.76 13.01
C GLY A 299 -15.67 6.52 12.30
N VAL A 300 -14.70 6.69 11.39
CA VAL A 300 -14.21 5.60 10.55
C VAL A 300 -13.57 4.50 11.41
N ASP A 301 -14.03 3.25 11.25
CA ASP A 301 -13.36 2.08 11.83
C ASP A 301 -12.12 1.76 11.01
N VAL A 302 -10.94 2.04 11.57
CA VAL A 302 -9.68 2.09 10.83
C VAL A 302 -9.21 0.72 10.36
N ASP A 303 -9.48 -0.33 11.13
CA ASP A 303 -9.05 -1.70 10.82
C ASP A 303 -10.01 -2.44 9.88
N HIS A 304 -11.15 -1.83 9.55
CA HIS A 304 -12.25 -2.40 8.76
C HIS A 304 -12.67 -3.81 9.25
N ARG A 305 -12.67 -4.02 10.57
CA ARG A 305 -13.17 -5.25 11.20
C ARG A 305 -14.51 -4.98 11.86
N PHE A 306 -15.52 -5.74 11.44
CA PHE A 306 -16.89 -5.56 11.91
C PHE A 306 -17.41 -6.87 12.50
N SER A 307 -18.08 -6.79 13.64
CA SER A 307 -18.76 -7.93 14.24
C SER A 307 -19.90 -8.42 13.35
N ARG A 308 -20.08 -9.73 13.23
CA ARG A 308 -21.25 -10.29 12.54
C ARG A 308 -22.57 -9.90 13.22
N THR A 309 -22.54 -9.56 14.50
CA THR A 309 -23.73 -9.14 15.26
C THR A 309 -24.01 -7.65 15.17
N SER A 310 -23.18 -6.86 14.48
CA SER A 310 -23.33 -5.42 14.38
C SER A 310 -23.97 -4.96 13.07
N VAL A 311 -24.12 -3.64 12.96
CA VAL A 311 -24.58 -2.97 11.74
C VAL A 311 -23.41 -2.19 11.13
N LEU A 312 -23.12 -2.46 9.86
CA LEU A 312 -22.20 -1.68 9.07
C LEU A 312 -22.87 -0.38 8.63
N ARG A 313 -22.26 0.75 8.95
CA ARG A 313 -22.61 2.07 8.45
C ARG A 313 -21.63 2.45 7.36
N PHE A 314 -22.14 3.05 6.29
CA PHE A 314 -21.27 3.59 5.25
C PHE A 314 -21.79 4.93 4.73
N GLN A 315 -20.85 5.80 4.37
CA GLN A 315 -21.12 7.13 3.86
C GLN A 315 -20.18 7.48 2.70
N THR A 316 -20.72 8.21 1.74
CA THR A 316 -20.01 8.76 0.59
C THR A 316 -20.67 10.09 0.20
N TYR A 317 -20.03 10.85 -0.68
CA TYR A 317 -20.55 12.07 -1.26
C TYR A 317 -20.54 11.93 -2.76
N VAL A 318 -21.65 12.27 -3.41
CA VAL A 318 -21.75 12.37 -4.86
C VAL A 318 -21.42 13.81 -5.26
N TYR A 319 -20.52 13.95 -6.21
CA TYR A 319 -20.03 15.23 -6.70
C TYR A 319 -20.55 15.54 -8.09
N ASN A 320 -20.80 16.82 -8.34
CA ASN A 320 -21.10 17.38 -9.66
C ASN A 320 -22.27 16.67 -10.37
N ALA A 321 -23.33 16.32 -9.65
CA ALA A 321 -24.49 15.68 -10.25
C ALA A 321 -25.40 16.66 -11.01
N ALA A 322 -25.43 17.92 -10.59
CA ALA A 322 -26.24 18.96 -11.21
C ALA A 322 -25.56 19.50 -12.48
N HIS A 323 -26.02 19.03 -13.64
CA HIS A 323 -25.57 19.51 -14.97
C HIS A 323 -26.56 20.50 -15.61
N SER A 324 -27.66 20.79 -14.93
CA SER A 324 -28.81 21.59 -15.39
C SER A 324 -29.46 22.27 -14.18
N PRO A 325 -30.24 23.36 -14.36
CA PRO A 325 -31.07 23.95 -13.30
C PRO A 325 -32.18 23.03 -12.76
N THR A 326 -32.42 21.87 -13.39
CA THR A 326 -33.32 20.84 -12.87
C THR A 326 -32.62 19.93 -11.85
N PRO A 327 -33.30 19.49 -10.78
CA PRO A 327 -32.70 18.57 -9.80
C PRO A 327 -32.28 17.26 -10.47
N PRO A 328 -31.03 16.78 -10.27
CA PRO A 328 -30.55 15.57 -10.92
C PRO A 328 -31.23 14.31 -10.34
N ALA A 329 -31.58 13.35 -11.20
CA ALA A 329 -32.03 12.04 -10.75
C ALA A 329 -30.82 11.13 -10.53
N ILE A 330 -30.47 10.87 -9.27
CA ILE A 330 -29.30 10.07 -8.88
C ILE A 330 -29.77 8.84 -8.14
N GLU A 331 -29.29 7.68 -8.57
CA GLU A 331 -29.48 6.40 -7.89
C GLU A 331 -28.14 5.82 -7.48
N ILE A 332 -28.09 5.25 -6.27
CA ILE A 332 -26.94 4.51 -5.76
C ILE A 332 -27.37 3.07 -5.54
N GLN A 333 -26.53 2.15 -6.00
CA GLN A 333 -26.65 0.72 -5.74
C GLN A 333 -25.42 0.26 -4.98
N VAL A 334 -25.65 -0.47 -3.89
CA VAL A 334 -24.58 -1.02 -3.05
C VAL A 334 -24.47 -2.51 -3.32
N ARG A 335 -23.25 -2.99 -3.57
CA ARG A 335 -22.98 -4.40 -3.87
C ARG A 335 -21.96 -4.91 -2.86
N VAL A 336 -22.30 -5.97 -2.15
CA VAL A 336 -21.38 -6.64 -1.24
C VAL A 336 -20.76 -7.82 -1.96
N LEU A 337 -19.44 -7.82 -2.11
CA LEU A 337 -18.70 -8.88 -2.76
C LEU A 337 -17.94 -9.72 -1.73
N LEU A 338 -18.07 -11.04 -1.82
CA LEU A 338 -17.25 -12.00 -1.09
C LEU A 338 -16.32 -12.69 -2.09
N ASN A 339 -15.01 -12.61 -1.88
CA ASN A 339 -14.01 -13.17 -2.81
C ASN A 339 -14.25 -12.74 -4.27
N ASN A 340 -14.52 -11.44 -4.47
CA ASN A 340 -14.81 -10.83 -5.78
C ASN A 340 -16.09 -11.32 -6.49
N ARG A 341 -16.97 -12.04 -5.78
CA ARG A 341 -18.30 -12.45 -6.28
C ARG A 341 -19.38 -11.69 -5.53
N ALA A 342 -20.34 -11.13 -6.25
CA ALA A 342 -21.47 -10.45 -5.64
C ALA A 342 -22.28 -11.43 -4.78
N LEU A 343 -22.28 -11.21 -3.47
CA LEU A 343 -23.05 -11.97 -2.51
C LEU A 343 -24.42 -11.33 -2.28
N MET A 344 -24.44 -9.99 -2.22
CA MET A 344 -25.64 -9.21 -1.97
C MET A 344 -25.64 -7.95 -2.82
N THR A 345 -26.82 -7.53 -3.27
CA THR A 345 -27.04 -6.24 -3.92
C THR A 345 -28.24 -5.59 -3.25
N LEU A 346 -28.03 -4.41 -2.67
CA LEU A 346 -29.12 -3.64 -2.07
C LEU A 346 -29.96 -3.01 -3.17
N ALA A 347 -31.25 -2.79 -2.90
CA ALA A 347 -32.14 -2.09 -3.82
C ALA A 347 -31.60 -0.67 -4.13
N ASN A 348 -31.84 -0.20 -5.35
CA ASN A 348 -31.44 1.14 -5.75
C ASN A 348 -32.06 2.18 -4.82
N ALA A 349 -31.19 2.99 -4.22
CA ALA A 349 -31.61 4.10 -3.39
C ALA A 349 -31.47 5.40 -4.17
N ARG A 350 -32.54 6.18 -4.25
CA ARG A 350 -32.45 7.55 -4.76
C ARG A 350 -31.71 8.42 -3.76
N VAL A 351 -30.71 9.15 -4.22
CA VAL A 351 -30.02 10.15 -3.39
C VAL A 351 -30.96 11.34 -3.26
N PRO A 352 -31.37 11.74 -2.04
CA PRO A 352 -32.25 12.89 -1.88
C PRO A 352 -31.59 14.15 -2.41
N THR A 353 -32.13 14.70 -3.50
CA THR A 353 -31.76 16.02 -4.00
C THR A 353 -32.60 17.07 -3.28
N ASP A 354 -32.28 17.30 -2.02
CA ASP A 354 -32.81 18.47 -1.31
C ASP A 354 -32.21 19.71 -1.98
N THR A 355 -33.01 20.42 -2.78
CA THR A 355 -32.61 21.59 -3.57
C THR A 355 -32.23 22.80 -2.71
N THR A 356 -32.45 22.73 -1.40
CA THR A 356 -31.99 23.75 -0.44
C THR A 356 -30.54 23.53 0.01
N LYS A 357 -29.95 22.37 -0.32
CA LYS A 357 -28.59 21.97 0.03
C LYS A 357 -27.67 22.03 -1.18
N ASP A 358 -26.38 22.05 -0.90
CA ASP A 358 -25.30 22.09 -1.88
C ASP A 358 -25.38 20.95 -2.92
N LEU A 359 -25.95 21.25 -4.09
CA LEU A 359 -26.14 20.29 -5.19
C LEU A 359 -24.83 19.82 -5.83
N THR A 360 -23.71 20.47 -5.51
CA THR A 360 -22.38 20.04 -5.99
C THR A 360 -21.79 18.93 -5.14
N ARG A 361 -22.33 18.69 -3.94
CA ARG A 361 -21.84 17.72 -2.94
C ARG A 361 -23.01 17.07 -2.18
N LEU A 362 -23.58 16.02 -2.76
CA LEU A 362 -24.75 15.35 -2.22
C LEU A 362 -24.32 14.18 -1.30
N PRO A 363 -24.57 14.24 0.01
CA PRO A 363 -24.23 13.14 0.91
C PRO A 363 -25.14 11.94 0.65
N TYR A 364 -24.57 10.75 0.68
CA TYR A 364 -25.29 9.49 0.74
C TYR A 364 -24.76 8.65 1.89
N TRP A 365 -25.67 7.99 2.60
CA TRP A 365 -25.34 7.07 3.67
C TRP A 365 -26.39 5.96 3.71
N SER A 366 -25.99 4.81 4.22
CA SER A 366 -26.91 3.72 4.51
C SER A 366 -26.31 2.79 5.56
N GLU A 367 -27.10 1.81 5.97
CA GLU A 367 -26.76 0.84 6.98
C GLU A 367 -27.06 -0.57 6.46
N LEU A 368 -26.21 -1.53 6.81
CA LEU A 368 -26.33 -2.94 6.46
C LEU A 368 -26.14 -3.82 7.70
N ALA A 369 -27.17 -4.59 8.06
CA ALA A 369 -27.05 -5.60 9.10
C ALA A 369 -26.12 -6.75 8.64
N LEU A 370 -25.16 -7.14 9.48
CA LEU A 370 -24.13 -8.12 9.11
C LEU A 370 -24.48 -9.57 9.49
N ASN A 371 -25.56 -9.79 10.24
CA ASN A 371 -25.95 -11.11 10.76
C ASN A 371 -26.20 -12.19 9.69
N THR A 372 -26.66 -11.77 8.52
CA THR A 372 -26.92 -12.64 7.37
C THR A 372 -25.68 -12.95 6.54
N LEU A 373 -24.58 -12.20 6.72
CA LEU A 373 -23.34 -12.41 5.98
C LEU A 373 -22.48 -13.49 6.66
N PRO A 374 -21.87 -14.42 5.90
CA PRO A 374 -20.90 -15.35 6.45
C PRO A 374 -19.64 -14.62 6.94
N LEU A 375 -18.81 -15.29 7.74
CA LEU A 375 -17.51 -14.73 8.10
C LEU A 375 -16.59 -14.75 6.88
N GLY A 376 -15.87 -13.66 6.61
CA GLY A 376 -15.01 -13.56 5.44
C GLY A 376 -14.43 -12.17 5.20
N ARG A 377 -13.69 -12.04 4.10
CA ARG A 377 -13.19 -10.74 3.61
C ARG A 377 -14.11 -10.24 2.52
N TYR A 378 -14.58 -9.01 2.69
CA TYR A 378 -15.56 -8.38 1.82
C TYR A 378 -14.96 -7.19 1.08
N VAL A 379 -15.53 -6.91 -0.08
CA VAL A 379 -15.39 -5.63 -0.79
C VAL A 379 -16.80 -5.05 -0.90
N LEU A 380 -16.94 -3.77 -0.57
CA LEU A 380 -18.20 -3.03 -0.63
C LEU A 380 -18.18 -2.01 -1.76
#